data_AF-A0A7K3ZL04-F1
#
_entry.id   AF-A0A7K3ZL04-F1
#
_cell.length_a   1.000
_cell.length_b   1.000
_cell.length_c   1.000
_cell.angle_alpha   90.00
_cell.angle_beta   90.00
_cell.angle_gamma   90.00
#
_symmetry.space_group_name_H-M   'P 1'
#
loop_
_entity.id
_entity.type
_entity.pdbx_description
1 polymer ?
#
loop_
_entity_poly.entity_id
_entity_poly.type
_entity_poly.pdbx_seq_one_letter_code
_entity_poly.pdbx_strand_id
1 'polypeptide(L)'
;MDEKYRSGNCGICLGRIGDESVAECPCGMIFHDACALPTGACPYCSRPYSELSVRKPDRARCPVCGRYIKGNSCLCGAVLPWPDGTFTCSCGASVDGEDPVCSSCGAVYELTRFDAGGGKRKER
;
A
#
# COMPACT_ATOMS: atom_id res chain seq x y z
N MET A 1 -14.10 -26.43 14.08
CA MET A 1 -13.87 -25.02 13.72
C MET A 1 -13.49 -24.97 12.25
N ASP A 2 -14.29 -24.27 11.46
CA ASP A 2 -14.25 -24.22 10.01
C ASP A 2 -12.99 -23.49 9.52
N GLU A 3 -12.01 -24.28 9.10
CA GLU A 3 -10.77 -23.84 8.47
C GLU A 3 -11.10 -23.37 7.04
N LYS A 4 -11.72 -22.18 6.96
CA LYS A 4 -11.88 -21.43 5.71
C LYS A 4 -10.47 -21.16 5.18
N TYR A 5 -10.00 -22.08 4.34
CA TYR A 5 -8.95 -21.87 3.36
C TYR A 5 -9.33 -20.62 2.55
N ARG A 6 -8.96 -19.45 3.09
CA ARG A 6 -8.76 -18.24 2.32
C ARG A 6 -7.55 -18.54 1.46
N SER A 7 -7.79 -19.21 0.35
CA SER A 7 -6.79 -19.44 -0.68
C SER A 7 -6.13 -18.10 -0.93
N GLY A 8 -4.87 -17.98 -0.51
CA GLY A 8 -4.05 -16.79 -0.69
C GLY A 8 -3.67 -16.61 -2.17
N ASN A 9 -4.61 -16.86 -3.07
CA ASN A 9 -4.50 -16.85 -4.50
C ASN A 9 -5.76 -16.18 -5.08
N CYS A 10 -5.55 -15.34 -6.08
CA CYS A 10 -6.61 -14.66 -6.80
C CYS A 10 -7.43 -15.68 -7.59
N GLY A 11 -8.76 -15.68 -7.44
CA GLY A 11 -9.63 -16.56 -8.23
C GLY A 11 -9.75 -16.20 -9.72
N ILE A 12 -9.07 -15.16 -10.21
CA ILE A 12 -9.06 -14.75 -11.63
C ILE A 12 -7.72 -15.12 -12.28
N CYS A 13 -6.61 -14.59 -11.76
CA CYS A 13 -5.28 -14.82 -12.34
C CYS A 13 -4.54 -16.01 -11.73
N LEU A 14 -5.08 -16.62 -10.67
CA LEU A 14 -4.47 -17.69 -9.87
C LEU A 14 -3.15 -17.30 -9.18
N GLY A 15 -2.71 -16.05 -9.32
CA GLY A 15 -1.52 -15.50 -8.67
C GLY A 15 -1.72 -15.33 -7.16
N ARG A 16 -0.64 -15.34 -6.38
CA ARG A 16 -0.70 -15.20 -4.92
C ARG A 16 -1.25 -13.82 -4.52
N ILE A 17 -2.20 -13.82 -3.59
CA ILE A 17 -2.66 -12.64 -2.88
C ILE A 17 -1.64 -12.30 -1.81
N GLY A 18 -0.93 -11.19 -2.00
CA GLY A 18 -0.02 -10.65 -1.00
C GLY A 18 -0.65 -9.55 -0.16
N ASP A 19 0.14 -8.50 0.08
CA ASP A 19 -0.25 -7.31 0.84
C ASP A 19 -0.76 -6.16 -0.03
N GLU A 20 -1.16 -6.46 -1.25
CA GLU A 20 -1.74 -5.50 -2.19
C GLU A 20 -3.25 -5.30 -1.95
N SER A 21 -3.86 -4.37 -2.69
CA SER A 21 -5.31 -4.16 -2.67
C SER A 21 -6.05 -5.41 -3.14
N VAL A 22 -7.01 -5.88 -2.35
CA VAL A 22 -7.76 -7.11 -2.64
C VAL A 22 -9.26 -6.87 -2.50
N ALA A 23 -10.02 -7.44 -3.42
CA ALA A 23 -11.48 -7.45 -3.38
C ALA A 23 -11.96 -8.80 -2.81
N GLU A 24 -12.64 -8.76 -1.67
CA GLU A 24 -13.26 -9.91 -1.03
C GLU A 24 -14.74 -9.98 -1.41
N CYS A 25 -15.14 -11.07 -2.07
CA CYS A 25 -16.52 -11.32 -2.41
C CYS A 25 -17.23 -12.08 -1.27
N PRO A 26 -18.49 -11.73 -0.95
CA PRO A 26 -19.25 -12.44 0.09
C PRO A 26 -19.49 -13.92 -0.21
N CYS A 27 -19.31 -14.37 -1.46
CA CYS A 27 -19.31 -15.80 -1.81
C CYS A 27 -18.08 -16.57 -1.31
N GLY A 28 -17.10 -15.89 -0.70
CA GLY A 28 -15.88 -16.47 -0.14
C GLY A 28 -14.65 -16.40 -1.05
N MET A 29 -14.78 -15.84 -2.25
CA MET A 29 -13.67 -15.69 -3.19
C MET A 29 -12.91 -14.37 -2.99
N ILE A 30 -11.59 -14.41 -3.18
CA ILE A 30 -10.71 -13.25 -3.06
C ILE A 30 -10.03 -13.00 -4.40
N PHE A 31 -9.92 -11.73 -4.78
CA PHE A 31 -9.32 -11.30 -6.03
C PHE A 31 -8.39 -10.12 -5.79
N HIS A 32 -7.37 -9.96 -6.64
CA HIS A 32 -6.64 -8.69 -6.70
C HIS A 32 -7.59 -7.60 -7.17
N ASP A 33 -7.50 -6.41 -6.58
CA ASP A 33 -8.29 -5.26 -7.00
C ASP A 33 -8.11 -4.97 -8.50
N ALA A 34 -6.87 -5.03 -8.98
CA ALA A 34 -6.50 -4.86 -10.39
C ALA A 34 -7.09 -5.94 -11.32
N CYS A 35 -7.43 -7.13 -10.81
CA CYS A 35 -8.11 -8.17 -11.57
C CYS A 35 -9.63 -8.01 -11.51
N ALA A 36 -10.18 -7.68 -10.33
CA ALA A 36 -11.61 -7.59 -10.11
C ALA A 36 -12.23 -6.36 -10.78
N LEU A 37 -11.53 -5.22 -10.80
CA LEU A 37 -12.00 -3.98 -11.41
C LEU A 37 -12.34 -4.11 -12.90
N PRO A 38 -11.46 -4.63 -13.79
CA PRO A 38 -11.79 -4.84 -15.20
C PRO A 38 -12.78 -5.98 -15.43
N THR A 39 -12.82 -7.00 -14.56
CA THR A 39 -13.82 -8.06 -14.67
C THR A 39 -15.22 -7.54 -14.35
N GLY A 40 -15.34 -6.54 -13.45
CA GLY A 40 -16.60 -5.87 -13.13
C GLY A 40 -17.62 -6.70 -12.36
N ALA A 41 -17.44 -8.03 -12.28
CA ALA A 41 -18.26 -8.95 -11.52
C ALA A 41 -17.46 -10.18 -11.06
N CYS A 42 -17.94 -10.88 -10.03
CA CYS A 42 -17.37 -12.13 -9.57
C CYS A 42 -17.74 -13.27 -10.54
N PRO A 43 -16.77 -13.98 -11.15
CA PRO A 43 -17.04 -15.04 -12.12
C PRO A 43 -17.72 -16.29 -11.52
N TYR A 44 -17.77 -16.41 -10.20
CA TYR A 44 -18.33 -17.57 -9.50
C TYR A 44 -19.78 -17.38 -9.04
N CYS A 45 -20.17 -16.17 -8.69
CA CYS A 45 -21.50 -15.87 -8.18
C CYS A 45 -22.21 -14.74 -8.93
N SER A 46 -21.57 -14.19 -9.97
CA SER A 46 -22.06 -13.10 -10.81
C SER A 46 -22.38 -11.79 -10.07
N ARG A 47 -21.93 -11.63 -8.82
CA ARG A 47 -22.10 -10.37 -8.08
C ARG A 47 -21.26 -9.26 -8.70
N PRO A 48 -21.79 -8.03 -8.84
CA PRO A 48 -21.04 -6.90 -9.38
C PRO A 48 -19.92 -6.48 -8.44
N TYR A 49 -18.86 -5.90 -8.99
CA TYR A 49 -17.72 -5.37 -8.24
C TYR A 49 -18.13 -4.38 -7.14
N SER A 50 -19.21 -3.61 -7.36
CA SER A 50 -19.76 -2.67 -6.36
C SER A 50 -20.23 -3.34 -5.06
N GLU A 51 -20.51 -4.65 -5.08
CA GLU A 51 -20.89 -5.41 -3.88
C GLU A 51 -19.71 -6.14 -3.21
N LEU A 52 -18.50 -6.03 -3.77
CA LEU A 52 -17.29 -6.61 -3.18
C LEU A 52 -16.68 -5.66 -2.15
N SER A 53 -16.16 -6.22 -1.07
CA SER A 53 -15.43 -5.46 -0.04
C SER A 53 -13.97 -5.31 -0.45
N VAL A 54 -13.56 -4.11 -0.85
CA VAL A 54 -12.17 -3.82 -1.23
C VAL A 54 -11.36 -3.48 0.02
N ARG A 55 -10.44 -4.36 0.38
CA ARG A 55 -9.45 -4.13 1.45
C ARG A 55 -8.23 -3.45 0.84
N LYS A 56 -7.91 -2.26 1.36
CA LYS A 56 -6.67 -1.55 1.00
C LYS A 56 -5.45 -2.28 1.56
N PRO A 57 -4.29 -2.18 0.87
CA PRO A 57 -3.04 -2.71 1.38
C PRO A 57 -2.73 -2.04 2.71
N ASP A 58 -2.38 -2.84 3.72
CA ASP A 58 -1.87 -2.35 5.00
C ASP A 58 -0.46 -1.73 4.86
N ARG A 59 0.20 -1.99 3.72
CA ARG A 59 1.56 -1.54 3.43
C ARG A 59 1.56 -0.28 2.60
N ALA A 60 2.33 0.70 3.07
CA ALA A 60 2.65 1.88 2.30
C ALA A 60 3.42 1.49 1.03
N ARG A 61 3.03 2.07 -0.11
CA ARG A 61 3.74 1.89 -1.37
C ARG A 61 4.90 2.88 -1.42
N CYS A 62 6.10 2.38 -1.67
CA CYS A 62 7.29 3.18 -1.88
C CYS A 62 7.00 4.16 -3.00
N PRO A 63 7.16 5.45 -2.73
CA PRO A 63 6.73 6.43 -3.69
C PRO A 63 7.81 6.57 -4.79
N VAL A 64 9.09 6.30 -4.47
CA VAL A 64 10.21 6.31 -5.42
C VAL A 64 10.22 5.12 -6.39
N CYS A 65 10.05 3.88 -5.89
CA CYS A 65 10.20 2.67 -6.72
C CYS A 65 8.91 1.86 -6.89
N GLY A 66 7.80 2.26 -6.26
CA GLY A 66 6.51 1.60 -6.37
C GLY A 66 6.37 0.26 -5.62
N ARG A 67 7.38 -0.19 -4.86
CA ARG A 67 7.31 -1.45 -4.07
C ARG A 67 6.55 -1.26 -2.76
N TYR A 68 5.83 -2.27 -2.29
CA TYR A 68 5.24 -2.24 -0.96
C TYR A 68 6.30 -2.38 0.14
N ILE A 69 6.24 -1.51 1.14
CA ILE A 69 7.21 -1.45 2.24
C ILE A 69 6.54 -1.93 3.52
N LYS A 70 7.26 -2.74 4.31
CA LYS A 70 6.87 -3.08 5.68
C LYS A 70 7.60 -2.14 6.63
N GLY A 71 6.87 -1.17 7.21
CA GLY A 71 7.45 -0.12 8.03
C GLY A 71 7.78 1.13 7.19
N ASN A 72 8.91 1.78 7.49
CA ASN A 72 9.24 3.09 6.95
C ASN A 72 10.45 3.11 6.01
N SER A 73 11.22 2.04 5.86
CA SER A 73 12.43 2.03 5.02
C SER A 73 12.30 1.09 3.82
N CYS A 74 12.54 1.62 2.63
CA CYS A 74 12.56 0.87 1.40
C CYS A 74 13.98 0.42 1.02
N LEU A 75 14.10 -0.76 0.41
CA LEU A 75 15.37 -1.26 -0.14
C LEU A 75 15.94 -0.39 -1.28
N CYS A 76 15.15 0.51 -1.87
CA CYS A 76 15.65 1.48 -2.85
C CYS A 76 16.34 2.70 -2.22
N GLY A 77 16.38 2.80 -0.88
CA GLY A 77 16.93 3.94 -0.15
C GLY A 77 15.89 4.99 0.26
N ALA A 78 14.65 4.88 -0.24
CA ALA A 78 13.56 5.76 0.20
C ALA A 78 13.12 5.44 1.63
N VAL A 79 12.83 6.48 2.41
CA VAL A 79 12.27 6.39 3.76
C VAL A 79 10.97 7.18 3.80
N LEU A 80 9.93 6.60 4.39
CA LEU A 80 8.64 7.24 4.55
C LEU A 80 8.56 7.86 5.94
N PRO A 81 8.19 9.14 6.04
CA PRO A 81 7.86 9.73 7.32
C PRO A 81 6.60 9.07 7.89
N TRP A 82 6.62 8.91 9.21
CA TRP A 82 5.47 8.61 10.04
C TRP A 82 4.45 9.76 9.96
N PRO A 83 3.19 9.53 10.39
CA PRO A 83 2.18 10.58 10.44
C PRO A 83 2.60 11.80 11.25
N ASP A 84 3.47 11.62 12.24
CA ASP A 84 4.05 12.68 13.07
C ASP A 84 5.16 13.49 12.37
N GLY A 85 5.51 13.16 11.12
CA GLY A 85 6.52 13.86 10.33
C GLY A 85 7.95 13.34 10.49
N THR A 86 8.22 12.48 11.48
CA THR A 86 9.55 11.88 11.69
C THR A 86 9.76 10.62 10.86
N PHE A 87 11.00 10.21 10.59
CA PHE A 87 11.32 8.93 9.95
C PHE A 87 12.53 8.25 10.60
N THR A 88 12.70 6.96 10.37
CA THR A 88 13.87 6.22 10.86
C THR A 88 14.92 6.14 9.76
N CYS A 89 16.08 6.75 10.00
CA CYS A 89 17.25 6.61 9.14
C CYS A 89 17.67 5.12 9.03
N SER A 90 18.34 4.77 7.94
CA SER A 90 18.89 3.41 7.74
C SER A 90 19.89 3.00 8.82
N CYS A 91 20.47 3.94 9.57
CA CYS A 91 21.32 3.65 10.72
C CYS A 91 20.55 3.35 12.03
N GLY A 92 19.22 3.50 12.02
CA GLY A 92 18.35 3.28 13.18
C GLY A 92 18.01 4.53 14.00
N ALA A 93 18.60 5.69 13.69
CA ALA A 93 18.26 6.95 14.36
C ALA A 93 16.94 7.53 13.85
N SER A 94 16.20 8.24 14.70
CA SER A 94 15.03 9.02 14.29
C SER A 94 15.49 10.37 13.74
N VAL A 95 14.94 10.75 12.60
CA VAL A 95 15.25 12.00 11.88
C VAL A 95 13.95 12.75 11.67
N ASP A 96 14.00 14.07 11.79
CA ASP A 96 12.85 14.92 11.56
C ASP A 96 12.63 15.16 10.06
N GLY A 97 11.38 15.21 9.61
CA GLY A 97 11.04 15.46 8.21
C GLY A 97 11.33 16.88 7.75
N GLU A 98 11.34 17.85 8.67
CA GLU A 98 11.66 19.26 8.38
C GLU A 98 13.17 19.48 8.23
N ASP A 99 14.00 18.76 9.00
CA ASP A 99 15.46 18.76 8.90
C ASP A 99 15.97 17.35 8.54
N PRO A 100 16.00 17.01 7.23
CA PRO A 100 16.23 15.64 6.77
C PRO A 100 17.71 15.25 6.81
N VAL A 101 18.43 15.63 7.86
CA VAL A 101 19.84 15.29 8.10
C VAL A 101 19.94 14.43 9.35
N CYS A 102 20.40 13.20 9.18
CA CYS A 102 20.59 12.29 10.31
C CYS A 102 21.78 12.75 11.18
N SER A 103 21.51 13.14 12.42
CA SER A 103 22.56 13.53 13.37
C SER A 103 23.48 12.38 13.81
N SER A 104 23.08 11.12 13.60
CA SER A 104 23.85 9.95 14.03
C SER A 104 24.83 9.44 12.98
N CYS A 105 24.46 9.45 11.69
CA CYS A 105 25.32 8.94 10.61
C CYS A 105 25.68 9.99 9.56
N GLY A 106 25.09 11.19 9.62
CA GLY A 106 25.30 12.27 8.65
C GLY A 106 24.59 12.07 7.32
N ALA A 107 23.71 11.07 7.18
CA ALA A 107 22.94 10.87 5.96
C ALA A 107 21.99 12.04 5.72
N VAL A 108 22.01 12.57 4.50
CA VAL A 108 21.10 13.62 4.04
C VAL A 108 20.03 12.99 3.17
N TYR A 109 18.77 13.27 3.49
CA TYR A 109 17.61 12.77 2.76
C TYR A 109 16.98 13.90 1.94
N GLU A 110 16.64 13.61 0.69
CA GLU A 110 15.93 14.56 -0.16
C GLU A 110 14.42 14.32 -0.03
N LEU A 111 13.68 15.38 0.29
CA LEU A 111 12.23 15.30 0.38
C LEU A 111 11.62 15.17 -1.01
N THR A 112 11.22 13.96 -1.39
CA THR A 112 10.48 13.75 -2.62
C THR A 112 9.04 14.19 -2.39
N ARG A 113 8.60 15.29 -3.02
CA ARG A 113 7.20 15.72 -2.95
C ARG A 113 6.32 14.66 -3.60
N PHE A 114 5.58 13.94 -2.78
CA PHE A 114 4.49 13.11 -3.24
C PHE A 114 3.19 13.86 -3.06
N ASP A 115 2.66 14.38 -4.18
CA ASP A 115 1.28 14.82 -4.30
C ASP A 115 0.36 13.60 -4.12
N ALA A 116 0.15 13.20 -2.87
CA ALA A 116 -1.00 12.41 -2.49
C ALA A 116 -2.23 13.29 -2.74
N GLY A 117 -2.81 13.17 -3.93
CA GLY A 117 -3.87 14.05 -4.42
C GLY A 117 -4.94 14.33 -3.36
N GLY A 118 -5.08 15.62 -3.00
CA GLY A 118 -6.10 16.05 -2.05
C GLY A 118 -6.00 17.52 -1.62
N GLY A 119 -6.18 18.47 -2.55
CA GLY A 119 -6.49 19.85 -2.17
C GLY A 119 -6.16 20.91 -3.21
N LYS A 120 -7.02 21.08 -4.24
CA LYS A 120 -7.05 22.34 -5.00
C LYS A 120 -7.43 23.47 -4.05
N ARG A 121 -6.45 24.26 -3.60
CA ARG A 121 -6.72 25.61 -3.10
C ARG A 121 -7.14 26.45 -4.30
N LYS A 122 -8.43 26.79 -4.39
CA LYS A 122 -8.87 27.86 -5.30
C LYS A 122 -8.48 29.17 -4.63
N GLU A 123 -7.48 29.83 -5.19
CA GLU A 123 -7.19 31.24 -4.94
C GLU A 123 -8.43 32.07 -5.28
N ARG A 124 -8.70 33.06 -4.46
CA ARG A 124 -9.84 33.98 -4.58
C ARG A 124 -9.32 35.41 -4.55
#